data_AF-A0A7K0GBH3-F1
#
_entry.id   AF-A0A7K0GBH3-F1
#
_cell.length_a   1.000
_cell.length_b   1.000
_cell.length_c   1.000
_cell.angle_alpha   90.00
_cell.angle_beta   90.00
_cell.angle_gamma   90.00
#
_symmetry.space_group_name_H-M   'P 1'
#
loop_
_entity.id
_entity.type
_entity.pdbx_description
1 polymer ?
#
loop_
_entity_poly.entity_id
_entity_poly.type
_entity_poly.pdbx_seq_one_letter_code
_entity_poly.pdbx_strand_id
1 'polypeptide(L)'
;MASGASLWRGLDNVEQGRVKNLRPVGKGAFDAEVEGSANLPYTVHVDTAHVRQSYCDCPHAAGTRRICKHMVATVFAAYPQQIDAFKWEVEQAELEYKREEEAHRAELVRYVNSLKKGELRKALLDALIELEERRDRWW
;
A
#
# COMPACT_ATOMS: atom_id res chain seq x y z
N MET A 1 6.11 -2.79 10.47
CA MET A 1 6.05 -2.63 9.00
C MET A 1 5.37 -1.32 8.68
N ALA A 2 5.75 -0.65 7.59
CA ALA A 2 5.08 0.55 7.12
C ALA A 2 3.71 0.20 6.53
N SER A 3 2.76 1.14 6.54
CA SER A 3 1.50 0.96 5.81
C SER A 3 1.71 1.09 4.30
N GLY A 4 0.83 0.49 3.49
CA GLY A 4 0.87 0.64 2.03
C GLY A 4 0.87 2.11 1.58
N ALA A 5 0.10 2.97 2.24
CA ALA A 5 0.11 4.41 1.98
C ALA A 5 1.44 5.10 2.33
N SER A 6 2.21 4.58 3.28
CA SER A 6 3.56 5.09 3.57
C SER A 6 4.60 4.56 2.57
N LEU A 7 4.39 3.35 2.02
CA LEU A 7 5.23 2.79 0.96
C LEU A 7 5.15 3.63 -0.31
N TRP A 8 3.94 3.83 -0.84
CA TRP A 8 3.71 4.63 -2.05
C TRP A 8 4.19 6.06 -1.92
N ARG A 9 3.84 6.75 -0.83
CA ARG A 9 4.31 8.13 -0.61
C ARG A 9 5.83 8.21 -0.37
N GLY A 10 6.44 7.12 0.09
CA GLY A 10 7.90 7.01 0.19
C GLY A 10 8.54 6.95 -1.19
N LEU A 11 7.96 6.14 -2.10
CA LEU A 11 8.37 6.07 -3.49
C LEU A 11 8.20 7.43 -4.20
N ASP A 12 7.04 8.08 -4.07
CA ASP A 12 6.78 9.40 -4.65
C ASP A 12 7.87 10.42 -4.28
N ASN A 13 8.30 10.42 -3.01
CA ASN A 13 9.35 11.32 -2.55
C ASN A 13 10.70 11.04 -3.22
N VAL A 14 11.03 9.77 -3.51
CA VAL A 14 12.26 9.42 -4.23
C VAL A 14 12.17 9.85 -5.69
N GLU A 15 11.05 9.55 -6.36
CA GLU A 15 10.83 9.92 -7.77
C GLU A 15 10.84 11.44 -7.99
N GLN A 16 10.37 12.21 -6.99
CA GLN A 16 10.40 13.67 -7.01
C GLN A 16 11.74 14.26 -6.54
N GLY A 17 12.75 13.43 -6.25
CA GLY A 17 14.07 13.86 -5.83
C GLY A 17 14.10 14.59 -4.48
N ARG A 18 13.14 14.32 -3.60
CA ARG A 18 12.98 15.00 -2.28
C ARG A 18 13.93 14.50 -1.20
N VAL A 19 14.64 13.40 -1.44
CA VAL A 19 15.67 12.88 -0.54
C VAL A 19 16.99 13.58 -0.84
N LYS A 20 17.52 14.32 0.15
CA LYS A 20 18.76 15.08 0.10
C LYS A 20 19.76 14.53 1.12
N ASN A 21 21.04 14.82 0.91
CA ASN A 21 22.11 14.53 1.88
C ASN A 21 22.14 13.08 2.39
N LEU A 22 21.76 12.12 1.54
CA LEU A 22 21.77 10.70 1.87
C LEU A 22 23.20 10.23 2.13
N ARG A 23 23.46 9.69 3.32
CA ARG A 23 24.78 9.18 3.71
C ARG A 23 24.65 7.87 4.50
N PRO A 24 25.49 6.86 4.20
CA PRO A 24 25.60 5.68 5.05
C PRO A 24 26.31 6.04 6.37
N VAL A 25 25.78 5.56 7.48
CA VAL A 25 26.36 5.73 8.83
C VAL A 25 26.69 4.41 9.51
N GLY A 26 26.39 3.29 8.85
CA GLY A 26 26.70 1.94 9.30
C GLY A 26 26.17 0.91 8.32
N LYS A 27 26.39 -0.38 8.62
CA LYS A 27 25.85 -1.47 7.80
C LYS A 27 24.33 -1.50 7.91
N GLY A 28 23.64 -1.09 6.86
CA GLY A 28 22.17 -0.99 6.84
C GLY A 28 21.63 0.25 7.57
N ALA A 29 22.49 1.22 7.91
CA ALA A 29 22.09 2.45 8.57
C ALA A 29 22.40 3.68 7.72
N PHE A 30 21.43 4.59 7.61
CA PHE A 30 21.48 5.76 6.73
C PHE A 30 20.91 6.99 7.42
N ASP A 31 21.57 8.13 7.21
CA ASP A 31 21.01 9.45 7.49
C ASP A 31 20.60 10.11 6.18
N ALA A 32 19.53 10.89 6.21
CA ALA A 32 19.11 11.74 5.11
C ALA A 32 18.30 12.94 5.59
N GLU A 33 18.15 13.91 4.71
CA GLU A 33 17.21 15.01 4.84
C GLU A 33 16.11 14.83 3.80
N VAL A 34 14.84 14.85 4.20
CA VAL A 34 13.73 14.60 3.28
C VAL A 34 12.79 15.79 3.27
N GLU A 35 12.63 16.41 2.10
CA GLU A 35 11.68 17.50 1.90
C GLU A 35 10.25 17.02 2.12
N GLY A 36 9.41 17.88 2.70
CA GLY A 36 8.02 17.57 2.98
C GLY A 36 7.19 18.82 3.16
N SER A 37 6.22 18.77 4.08
CA SER A 37 5.30 19.88 4.31
C SER A 37 5.88 21.05 5.12
N ALA A 38 7.06 20.88 5.71
CA ALA A 38 7.73 21.93 6.48
C ALA A 38 8.63 22.77 5.56
N ASN A 39 8.94 24.00 5.99
CA ASN A 39 9.86 24.89 5.28
C ASN A 39 11.30 24.37 5.24
N LEU A 40 11.67 23.50 6.19
CA LEU A 40 12.96 22.83 6.26
C LEU A 40 12.78 21.32 6.06
N PRO A 41 13.75 20.64 5.41
CA PRO A 41 13.74 19.19 5.30
C PRO A 41 13.69 18.50 6.67
N TYR A 42 13.04 17.35 6.73
CA TYR A 42 12.98 16.50 7.90
C TYR A 42 14.27 15.70 8.05
N THR A 43 14.83 15.64 9.26
CA THR A 43 15.96 14.79 9.59
C THR A 43 15.49 13.34 9.75
N VAL A 44 16.11 12.44 9.00
CA VAL A 44 15.77 11.02 9.00
C VAL A 44 17.01 10.18 9.28
N HIS A 45 16.86 9.25 10.22
CA HIS A 45 17.80 8.18 10.48
C HIS A 45 17.07 6.84 10.31
N VAL A 46 17.61 5.93 9.52
CA VAL A 46 17.05 4.57 9.37
C VAL A 46 18.13 3.55 9.65
N ASP A 47 17.82 2.57 10.48
CA ASP A 47 18.58 1.32 10.62
C ASP A 47 17.67 0.15 10.18
N THR A 48 18.03 -0.52 9.08
CA THR A 48 17.27 -1.65 8.54
C THR A 48 17.45 -2.94 9.33
N ALA A 49 18.54 -3.07 10.10
CA ALA A 49 18.76 -4.18 11.03
C ALA A 49 18.04 -3.96 12.36
N HIS A 50 18.00 -2.71 12.83
CA HIS A 50 17.35 -2.30 14.08
C HIS A 50 16.27 -1.26 13.83
N VAL A 51 15.18 -1.64 13.15
CA VAL A 51 14.08 -0.75 12.74
C VAL A 51 13.50 0.13 13.87
N ARG A 52 13.61 -0.31 15.13
CA ARG A 52 13.14 0.47 16.30
C ARG A 52 14.08 1.63 16.70
N GLN A 53 15.31 1.65 16.20
CA GLN A 53 16.29 2.73 16.39
C GLN A 53 16.16 3.80 15.30
N SER A 54 15.44 3.51 14.21
CA SER A 54 15.10 4.49 13.18
C SER A 54 14.28 5.65 13.76
N TYR A 55 14.59 6.86 13.30
CA TYR A 55 14.00 8.11 13.76
C TYR A 55 13.68 9.04 12.60
N CYS A 56 12.59 9.79 12.74
CA CYS A 56 12.26 10.91 11.86
C CYS A 56 11.58 11.99 12.70
N ASP A 57 12.01 13.23 12.51
CA ASP A 57 11.48 14.41 13.21
C ASP A 57 10.15 14.93 12.64
N CYS A 58 9.59 14.29 11.61
CA CYS A 58 8.31 14.71 11.05
C CYS A 58 7.15 14.53 12.06
N PRO A 59 6.10 15.37 12.02
CA PRO A 59 4.98 15.32 12.98
C PRO A 59 4.27 13.96 13.07
N HIS A 60 4.36 13.14 12.03
CA HIS A 60 3.74 11.80 12.01
C HIS A 60 4.51 10.76 12.83
N ALA A 61 5.84 10.89 12.94
CA ALA A 61 6.73 9.91 13.56
C ALA A 61 7.49 10.43 14.79
N ALA A 62 7.66 11.75 14.93
CA ALA A 62 8.42 12.37 16.01
C ALA A 62 7.95 11.87 17.39
N GLY A 63 8.91 11.45 18.23
CA GLY A 63 8.63 10.90 19.56
C GLY A 63 7.93 9.53 19.58
N THR A 64 7.76 8.89 18.42
CA THR A 64 7.11 7.57 18.30
C THR A 64 8.04 6.57 17.62
N ARG A 65 7.65 5.28 17.62
CA ARG A 65 8.33 4.21 16.86
C ARG A 65 7.65 3.93 15.51
N ARG A 66 6.86 4.87 14.98
CA ARG A 66 6.11 4.69 13.73
C ARG A 66 7.02 4.89 12.52
N ILE A 67 6.87 4.01 11.53
CA ILE A 67 7.57 4.15 10.24
C ILE A 67 6.77 5.10 9.35
N CYS A 68 7.35 6.26 9.05
CA CYS A 68 6.74 7.25 8.15
C CYS A 68 7.24 7.09 6.70
N LYS A 69 6.56 7.77 5.78
CA LYS A 69 6.95 7.86 4.38
C LYS A 69 8.37 8.39 4.14
N HIS A 70 8.90 9.26 5.01
CA HIS A 70 10.25 9.80 4.85
C HIS A 70 11.32 8.74 5.12
N MET A 71 11.14 7.91 6.16
CA MET A 71 12.01 6.76 6.41
C MET A 71 11.99 5.76 5.25
N VAL A 72 10.81 5.49 4.70
CA VAL A 72 10.69 4.63 3.51
C VAL A 72 11.45 5.25 2.33
N ALA A 73 11.27 6.55 2.07
CA ALA A 73 11.97 7.25 1.00
C ALA A 73 13.49 7.15 1.15
N THR A 74 14.02 7.27 2.38
CA THR A 74 15.45 7.07 2.66
C THR A 74 15.91 5.66 2.31
N VAL A 75 15.14 4.61 2.66
CA VAL A 75 15.48 3.22 2.32
C VAL A 75 15.46 2.99 0.81
N PHE A 76 14.43 3.47 0.11
CA PHE A 76 14.33 3.35 -1.34
C PHE A 76 15.43 4.13 -2.06
N ALA A 77 15.80 5.31 -1.59
CA ALA A 77 16.93 6.06 -2.14
C ALA A 77 18.28 5.35 -1.89
N ALA A 78 18.43 4.67 -0.75
CA ALA A 78 19.62 3.89 -0.43
C ALA A 78 19.71 2.56 -1.19
N TYR A 79 18.57 1.97 -1.56
CA TYR A 79 18.47 0.72 -2.30
C TYR A 79 17.52 0.84 -3.49
N PRO A 80 17.89 1.56 -4.57
CA PRO A 80 17.01 1.78 -5.72
C PRO A 80 16.51 0.48 -6.37
N GLN A 81 17.30 -0.59 -6.35
CA GLN A 81 16.91 -1.91 -6.85
C GLN A 81 15.68 -2.51 -6.14
N GLN A 82 15.39 -2.08 -4.90
CA GLN A 82 14.18 -2.52 -4.19
C GLN A 82 12.92 -1.84 -4.71
N ILE A 83 13.03 -0.70 -5.42
CA ILE A 83 11.89 -0.02 -6.03
C ILE A 83 11.31 -0.88 -7.15
N ASP A 84 12.16 -1.40 -8.03
CA ASP A 84 11.72 -2.23 -9.14
C ASP A 84 11.10 -3.54 -8.64
N ALA A 85 11.72 -4.16 -7.63
CA ALA A 85 11.17 -5.34 -6.98
C ALA A 85 9.79 -5.05 -6.36
N PHE A 86 9.64 -3.92 -5.66
CA PHE A 86 8.37 -3.50 -5.08
C PHE A 86 7.29 -3.26 -6.15
N LYS A 87 7.62 -2.54 -7.23
CA LYS A 87 6.69 -2.31 -8.35
C LYS A 87 6.25 -3.60 -9.02
N TRP A 88 7.19 -4.52 -9.23
CA TRP A 88 6.92 -5.85 -9.77
C TRP A 88 5.96 -6.64 -8.87
N GLU A 89 6.22 -6.70 -7.57
CA GLU A 89 5.35 -7.41 -6.61
C GLU A 89 3.92 -6.87 -6.62
N VAL A 90 3.76 -5.54 -6.67
CA VAL A 90 2.45 -4.90 -6.80
C VAL A 90 1.76 -5.32 -8.10
N GLU A 91 2.45 -5.22 -9.23
CA GLU A 91 1.89 -5.58 -10.54
C GLU A 91 1.43 -7.05 -10.58
N GLN A 92 2.24 -7.97 -10.04
CA GLN A 92 1.86 -9.38 -9.97
C GLN A 92 0.63 -9.60 -9.08
N ALA A 93 0.53 -8.90 -7.94
CA ALA A 93 -0.64 -9.00 -7.08
C ALA A 93 -1.91 -8.47 -7.77
N GLU A 94 -1.81 -7.38 -8.53
CA GLU A 94 -2.94 -6.84 -9.31
C GLU A 94 -3.36 -7.78 -10.43
N LEU A 95 -2.40 -8.42 -11.12
CA LEU A 95 -2.69 -9.41 -12.16
C LEU A 95 -3.39 -10.64 -11.57
N GLU A 96 -2.94 -11.12 -10.43
CA GLU A 96 -3.56 -12.27 -9.76
C GLU A 96 -4.98 -11.93 -9.29
N TYR A 97 -5.18 -10.76 -8.66
CA TYR A 97 -6.51 -10.30 -8.27
C TYR A 97 -7.47 -10.23 -9.46
N LYS A 98 -7.02 -9.70 -10.61
CA LYS A 98 -7.83 -9.64 -11.83
C LYS A 98 -8.18 -11.04 -12.35
N ARG A 99 -7.22 -11.98 -12.34
CA ARG A 99 -7.47 -13.37 -12.75
C ARG A 99 -8.48 -14.06 -11.84
N GLU A 100 -8.37 -13.88 -10.54
CA GLU A 100 -9.32 -14.39 -9.56
C GLU A 100 -10.72 -13.80 -9.78
N GLU A 101 -10.83 -12.49 -10.00
CA GLU A 101 -12.09 -11.80 -10.30
C GLU A 101 -12.72 -12.31 -11.60
N GLU A 102 -11.93 -12.45 -12.67
CA GLU A 102 -12.37 -12.99 -13.96
C GLU A 102 -12.82 -14.45 -13.85
N ALA A 103 -12.08 -15.28 -13.11
CA ALA A 103 -12.42 -16.67 -12.87
C ALA A 103 -13.72 -16.80 -12.08
N HIS A 104 -13.87 -16.01 -11.01
CA HIS A 104 -15.09 -15.97 -10.21
C HIS A 104 -16.28 -15.48 -11.03
N ARG A 105 -16.10 -14.42 -11.82
CA ARG A 105 -17.13 -13.91 -12.73
C ARG A 105 -17.52 -14.97 -13.77
N ALA A 106 -16.56 -15.66 -14.35
CA ALA A 106 -16.83 -16.72 -15.33
C ALA A 106 -17.61 -17.89 -14.69
N GLU A 107 -17.30 -18.24 -13.44
CA GLU A 107 -18.06 -19.24 -12.68
C GLU A 107 -19.51 -18.79 -12.44
N LEU A 108 -19.72 -17.55 -11.99
CA LEU A 108 -21.06 -16.99 -11.81
C LEU A 108 -21.85 -17.00 -13.12
N VAL A 109 -21.22 -16.61 -14.24
CA VAL A 109 -21.86 -16.66 -15.57
C VAL A 109 -22.27 -18.09 -15.92
N ARG A 110 -21.40 -19.08 -15.71
CA ARG A 110 -21.73 -20.50 -15.95
C ARG A 110 -22.88 -20.96 -15.06
N TYR A 111 -22.87 -20.60 -13.78
CA TYR A 111 -23.93 -20.94 -12.84
C TYR A 111 -25.27 -20.35 -13.28
N VAL A 112 -25.33 -19.04 -13.53
CA VAL A 112 -26.55 -18.33 -13.97
C VAL A 112 -27.12 -18.95 -15.24
N ASN A 113 -26.26 -19.27 -16.21
CA ASN A 113 -26.69 -19.89 -17.47
C ASN A 113 -27.17 -21.34 -17.31
N SER A 114 -26.87 -22.01 -16.20
CA SER A 114 -27.34 -23.37 -15.94
C SER A 114 -28.74 -23.42 -15.30
N LEU A 115 -29.25 -22.30 -14.78
CA LEU A 115 -30.55 -22.23 -14.13
C LEU A 115 -31.72 -22.20 -15.12
N LYS A 116 -32.82 -22.85 -14.75
CA LYS A 116 -34.11 -22.71 -15.46
C LYS A 116 -34.73 -21.34 -15.18
N LYS A 117 -35.60 -20.87 -16.08
CA LYS A 117 -36.30 -19.58 -15.95
C LYS A 117 -36.98 -19.35 -14.59
N GLY A 118 -37.60 -20.39 -14.02
CA GLY A 118 -38.24 -20.31 -12.70
C GLY A 118 -37.23 -20.17 -11.56
N GLU A 119 -36.15 -20.93 -11.59
CA GLU A 119 -35.05 -20.88 -10.61
C GLU A 119 -34.34 -19.53 -10.67
N LEU A 120 -34.06 -19.03 -11.87
CA LEU A 120 -33.46 -17.72 -12.09
C LEU A 120 -34.32 -16.59 -11.52
N ARG A 121 -35.63 -16.60 -11.76
CA ARG A 121 -36.56 -15.59 -11.23
C ARG A 121 -36.59 -15.60 -9.70
N LYS A 122 -36.59 -16.80 -9.10
CA LYS A 122 -36.56 -16.94 -7.64
C LYS A 122 -35.24 -16.42 -7.05
N ALA A 123 -34.10 -16.90 -7.58
CA ALA A 123 -32.79 -16.46 -7.11
C ALA A 123 -32.57 -14.95 -7.24
N LEU A 124 -33.06 -14.34 -8.33
CA LEU A 124 -33.02 -12.89 -8.51
C LEU A 124 -33.90 -12.16 -7.48
N LEU A 125 -35.12 -12.64 -7.23
CA LEU A 125 -36.00 -12.05 -6.22
C LEU A 125 -35.37 -12.12 -4.83
N ASP A 126 -34.84 -13.28 -4.44
CA ASP A 126 -34.17 -13.49 -3.16
C ASP A 126 -32.97 -12.54 -3.01
N ALA A 127 -32.13 -12.42 -4.05
CA ALA A 127 -30.98 -11.50 -4.06
C ALA A 127 -31.40 -10.03 -3.93
N LEU A 128 -32.51 -9.61 -4.55
CA LEU A 128 -33.01 -8.24 -4.44
C LEU A 128 -33.52 -7.93 -3.02
N ILE A 129 -34.20 -8.89 -2.37
CA ILE A 129 -34.64 -8.76 -0.98
C ILE A 129 -33.43 -8.63 -0.06
N GLU A 130 -32.42 -9.50 -0.21
CA GLU A 130 -31.19 -9.44 0.59
C GLU A 130 -30.45 -8.10 0.44
N LEU A 131 -30.41 -7.55 -0.78
CA LEU A 131 -29.80 -6.25 -1.05
C LEU A 131 -30.54 -5.10 -0.35
N GLU A 132 -31.87 -5.15 -0.34
CA GLU A 132 -32.71 -4.17 0.38
C GLU A 132 -32.50 -4.27 1.90
N GLU A 133 -32.54 -5.47 2.48
CA GLU A 133 -32.27 -5.68 3.90
C GLU A 133 -30.85 -5.24 4.29
N ARG A 134 -29.86 -5.46 3.42
CA ARG A 134 -28.50 -4.95 3.65
C ARG A 134 -28.48 -3.44 3.66
N ARG A 135 -29.15 -2.77 2.71
CA ARG A 135 -29.21 -1.31 2.65
C ARG A 135 -29.83 -0.74 3.93
N ASP A 136 -30.91 -1.33 4.41
CA ASP A 136 -31.66 -0.83 5.56
C ASP A 136 -30.94 -1.06 6.90
N ARG A 137 -29.97 -1.98 6.97
CA ARG A 137 -29.11 -2.21 8.15
C ARG A 137 -28.02 -1.15 8.37
N TRP A 138 -27.74 -0.31 7.38
CA TRP A 138 -26.74 0.75 7.46
C TRP A 138 -27.35 2.15 7.63
N TRP A 139 -28.67 2.22 7.88
CA TRP A 139 -29.42 3.41 8.33
C TRP A 139 -29.96 3.17 9.75
#